data_AF-A0A2W4W0X6-F1
#
_entry.id   AF-A0A2W4W0X6-F1
#
_cell.length_a   1.000
_cell.length_b   1.000
_cell.length_c   1.000
_cell.angle_alpha   90.00
_cell.angle_beta   90.00
_cell.angle_gamma   90.00
#
_symmetry.space_group_name_H-M   'P 1'
#
loop_
_entity.id
_entity.type
_entity.pdbx_description
1 polymer ?
#
loop_
_entity_poly.entity_id
_entity_poly.type
_entity_poly.pdbx_seq_one_letter_code
_entity_poly.pdbx_strand_id
1 'polypeptide(L)'
;MSNEFRDLLKQVGSGSHTSRPLTRAEAAAATRMMLTQTATPAQIGAFMIAHRIKRPTADELAGILDAYAALGPTMPAMISKNSLPALVLSCPYDGRSRTAPVTPITALVLAAAGVPVVLHGGDRMPTKEGIPLVELWQQLGVDLRPHSLEQAHTLLNRTGIGFVYLPQHFPLAHGLVPYREQIGKRPPFATVELLWSPYAGPHTLVMGFVHPPTEEFAKGTFALRGQPDWITVKGLEGSCDLARGRTAIVGVNHPGHTDRLLLHPRDYGLEGDDVELGDEATLGDRLLDILSGSPSELAKTALWNAGFYLWQGGVAESLAAGLAEAQTLIVSGKPLAKLEEFRQQSAELSQSLTHSRG
;
A
#
# COMPACT_ATOMS: atom_id res chain seq x y z
N MET A 1 -27.66 18.47 -7.23
CA MET A 1 -27.82 17.82 -5.92
C MET A 1 -28.48 16.48 -6.13
N SER A 2 -27.85 15.37 -5.72
CA SER A 2 -28.46 14.03 -5.86
C SER A 2 -29.40 13.75 -4.69
N ASN A 3 -30.70 13.54 -4.97
CA ASN A 3 -31.67 13.15 -3.95
C ASN A 3 -31.42 11.74 -3.43
N GLU A 4 -31.04 10.81 -4.31
CA GLU A 4 -30.68 9.45 -3.96
C GLU A 4 -29.49 9.42 -2.99
N PHE A 5 -28.43 10.18 -3.28
CA PHE A 5 -27.27 10.25 -2.38
C PHE A 5 -27.63 10.86 -1.03
N ARG A 6 -28.53 11.85 -1.01
CA ARG A 6 -29.01 12.46 0.23
C ARG A 6 -29.70 11.42 1.12
N ASP A 7 -30.44 10.48 0.54
CA ASP A 7 -31.13 9.46 1.33
C ASP A 7 -30.16 8.41 1.87
N LEU A 8 -29.09 8.05 1.13
CA LEU A 8 -27.97 7.25 1.66
C LEU A 8 -27.23 7.99 2.79
N LEU A 9 -26.97 9.28 2.63
CA LEU A 9 -26.34 10.12 3.65
C LEU A 9 -27.16 10.16 4.95
N LYS A 10 -28.50 10.27 4.88
CA LYS A 10 -29.37 10.25 6.07
C LYS A 10 -29.26 8.93 6.85
N GLN A 11 -29.09 7.80 6.16
CA GLN A 11 -28.93 6.51 6.83
C GLN A 11 -27.64 6.45 7.64
N VAL A 12 -26.55 6.98 7.09
CA VAL A 12 -25.24 7.00 7.76
C VAL A 12 -25.16 8.10 8.84
N GLY A 13 -25.81 9.23 8.63
CA GLY A 13 -25.67 10.45 9.44
C GLY A 13 -26.79 10.76 10.44
N SER A 14 -27.74 9.84 10.68
CA SER A 14 -28.93 10.12 11.49
C SER A 14 -28.71 10.15 13.01
N GLY A 15 -27.54 9.74 13.51
CA GLY A 15 -27.18 9.74 14.94
C GLY A 15 -26.74 8.37 15.47
N SER A 16 -26.22 8.31 16.70
CA SER A 16 -25.67 7.08 17.29
C SER A 16 -26.68 5.93 17.45
N HIS A 17 -27.96 6.26 17.63
CA HIS A 17 -29.03 5.27 17.87
C HIS A 17 -29.94 5.02 16.67
N THR A 18 -29.80 5.84 15.63
CA THR A 18 -30.71 5.90 14.48
C THR A 18 -29.98 5.67 13.16
N SER A 19 -28.65 5.83 13.14
CA SER A 19 -27.85 5.44 11.99
C SER A 19 -27.92 3.94 11.79
N ARG A 20 -28.01 3.54 10.51
CA ARG A 20 -27.91 2.14 10.11
C ARG A 20 -26.72 1.96 9.17
N PRO A 21 -26.02 0.82 9.21
CA PRO A 21 -25.07 0.47 8.15
C PRO A 21 -25.78 0.47 6.80
N LEU A 22 -25.07 0.94 5.78
CA LEU A 22 -25.47 0.68 4.40
C LEU A 22 -25.24 -0.80 4.08
N THR A 23 -26.11 -1.38 3.27
CA THR A 23 -25.81 -2.66 2.61
C THR A 23 -24.61 -2.50 1.66
N ARG A 24 -23.97 -3.61 1.29
CA ARG A 24 -22.89 -3.63 0.28
C ARG A 24 -23.28 -2.91 -1.01
N ALA A 25 -24.51 -3.13 -1.50
CA ALA A 25 -25.02 -2.48 -2.71
C ALA A 25 -25.24 -0.97 -2.53
N GLU A 26 -25.82 -0.54 -1.40
CA GLU A 26 -25.99 0.88 -1.06
C GLU A 26 -24.63 1.60 -0.92
N ALA A 27 -23.64 0.97 -0.28
CA ALA A 27 -22.30 1.53 -0.14
C ALA A 27 -21.59 1.65 -1.51
N ALA A 28 -21.76 0.68 -2.40
CA ALA A 28 -21.25 0.75 -3.77
C ALA A 28 -21.92 1.87 -4.58
N ALA A 29 -23.24 2.05 -4.46
CA ALA A 29 -23.99 3.12 -5.11
C ALA A 29 -23.57 4.51 -4.61
N ALA A 30 -23.46 4.69 -3.28
CA ALA A 30 -22.94 5.91 -2.67
C ALA A 30 -21.54 6.23 -3.21
N THR A 31 -20.64 5.26 -3.19
CA THR A 31 -19.26 5.43 -3.66
C THR A 31 -19.19 5.83 -5.12
N ARG A 32 -19.96 5.17 -6.00
CA ARG A 32 -20.03 5.55 -7.42
C ARG A 32 -20.43 7.02 -7.59
N MET A 33 -21.50 7.46 -6.91
CA MET A 33 -21.94 8.86 -6.96
C MET A 33 -20.91 9.86 -6.41
N MET A 34 -20.07 9.47 -5.45
CA MET A 34 -18.96 10.29 -4.96
C MET A 34 -17.83 10.37 -6.00
N LEU A 35 -17.40 9.22 -6.53
CA LEU A 35 -16.33 9.12 -7.52
C LEU A 35 -16.67 9.87 -8.81
N THR A 36 -17.91 9.79 -9.28
CA THR A 36 -18.39 10.47 -10.50
C THR A 36 -18.87 11.90 -10.26
N GLN A 37 -18.71 12.44 -9.04
CA GLN A 37 -19.15 13.79 -8.65
C GLN A 37 -20.65 14.06 -8.90
N THR A 38 -21.49 13.01 -8.89
CA THR A 38 -22.95 13.13 -8.92
C THR A 38 -23.47 13.66 -7.57
N ALA A 39 -22.82 13.28 -6.47
CA ALA A 39 -22.97 13.92 -5.18
C ALA A 39 -22.25 15.28 -5.16
N THR A 40 -22.85 16.30 -4.53
CA THR A 40 -22.21 17.62 -4.42
C THR A 40 -21.05 17.60 -3.42
N PRO A 41 -20.10 18.57 -3.48
CA PRO A 41 -19.04 18.70 -2.48
C PRO A 41 -19.51 18.64 -1.02
N ALA A 42 -20.60 19.34 -0.70
CA ALA A 42 -21.19 19.32 0.63
C ALA A 42 -21.73 17.94 1.03
N GLN A 43 -22.35 17.21 0.09
CA GLN A 43 -22.83 15.85 0.32
C GLN A 43 -21.66 14.88 0.54
N ILE A 44 -20.62 14.97 -0.28
CA ILE A 44 -19.41 14.14 -0.19
C ILE A 44 -18.73 14.35 1.15
N GLY A 45 -18.50 15.61 1.55
CA GLY A 45 -17.85 15.91 2.83
C GLY A 45 -18.68 15.48 4.04
N ALA A 46 -19.99 15.70 4.00
CA ALA A 46 -20.91 15.24 5.05
C ALA A 46 -20.90 13.71 5.18
N PHE A 47 -20.90 12.99 4.06
CA PHE A 47 -20.84 11.53 4.05
C PHE A 47 -19.54 11.02 4.65
N MET A 48 -18.40 11.57 4.24
CA MET A 48 -17.08 11.18 4.74
C MET A 48 -16.97 11.28 6.28
N ILE A 49 -17.47 12.38 6.86
CA ILE A 49 -17.42 12.57 8.31
C ILE A 49 -18.48 11.77 9.05
N ALA A 50 -19.71 11.71 8.55
CA ALA A 50 -20.75 10.88 9.15
C ALA A 50 -20.32 9.41 9.18
N HIS A 51 -19.76 8.89 8.08
CA HIS A 51 -19.31 7.51 7.98
C HIS A 51 -18.10 7.23 8.87
N ARG A 52 -17.17 8.19 9.00
CA ARG A 52 -16.05 8.11 9.95
C ARG A 52 -16.54 8.00 11.40
N ILE A 53 -17.52 8.83 11.79
CA ILE A 53 -18.05 8.85 13.17
C ILE A 53 -18.82 7.56 13.47
N LYS A 54 -19.70 7.12 12.55
CA LYS A 54 -20.44 5.85 12.66
C LYS A 54 -19.51 4.64 12.74
N ARG A 55 -18.36 4.72 12.05
CA ARG A 55 -17.44 3.63 11.70
C ARG A 55 -18.04 2.70 10.62
N PRO A 56 -17.26 2.33 9.60
CA PRO A 56 -17.72 1.45 8.54
C PRO A 56 -17.80 0.00 9.02
N THR A 57 -18.71 -0.76 8.44
CA THR A 57 -18.79 -2.23 8.56
C THR A 57 -18.03 -2.91 7.41
N ALA A 58 -17.79 -4.22 7.50
CA ALA A 58 -17.15 -4.98 6.43
C ALA A 58 -17.95 -4.94 5.11
N ASP A 59 -19.29 -5.04 5.17
CA ASP A 59 -20.17 -4.91 4.00
C ASP A 59 -20.03 -3.55 3.31
N GLU A 60 -19.96 -2.47 4.10
CA GLU A 60 -19.78 -1.12 3.56
C GLU A 60 -18.41 -0.99 2.87
N LEU A 61 -17.33 -1.49 3.50
CA LEU A 61 -15.99 -1.48 2.90
C LEU A 61 -15.93 -2.32 1.62
N ALA A 62 -16.55 -3.51 1.61
CA ALA A 62 -16.66 -4.36 0.42
C ALA A 62 -17.42 -3.65 -0.71
N GLY A 63 -18.50 -2.92 -0.38
CA GLY A 63 -19.26 -2.13 -1.34
C GLY A 63 -18.46 -0.97 -1.93
N ILE A 64 -17.68 -0.26 -1.12
CA ILE A 64 -16.76 0.79 -1.62
C ILE A 64 -15.74 0.15 -2.58
N LEU A 65 -15.15 -0.98 -2.21
CA LEU A 65 -14.24 -1.72 -3.09
C LEU A 65 -14.94 -2.20 -4.38
N ASP A 66 -16.24 -2.49 -4.37
CA ASP A 66 -16.97 -2.91 -5.59
C ASP A 66 -17.04 -1.76 -6.58
N ALA A 67 -17.27 -0.54 -6.09
CA ALA A 67 -17.21 0.65 -6.91
C ALA A 67 -15.78 0.95 -7.41
N TYR A 68 -14.75 0.73 -6.58
CA TYR A 68 -13.35 0.85 -7.00
C TYR A 68 -13.00 -0.16 -8.10
N ALA A 69 -13.44 -1.41 -7.98
CA ALA A 69 -13.20 -2.42 -9.02
C ALA A 69 -13.96 -2.12 -10.32
N ALA A 70 -15.14 -1.51 -10.24
CA ALA A 70 -15.95 -1.18 -11.42
C ALA A 70 -15.46 0.07 -12.18
N LEU A 71 -14.81 1.02 -11.50
CA LEU A 71 -14.44 2.33 -12.07
C LEU A 71 -12.94 2.60 -12.07
N GLY A 72 -12.17 1.86 -11.28
CA GLY A 72 -10.75 2.10 -11.06
C GLY A 72 -9.84 1.36 -12.05
N PRO A 73 -8.54 1.69 -12.03
CA PRO A 73 -7.56 1.02 -12.86
C PRO A 73 -7.38 -0.43 -12.41
N THR A 74 -7.02 -1.28 -13.37
CA THR A 74 -6.57 -2.65 -13.11
C THR A 74 -5.30 -2.89 -13.90
N MET A 75 -4.18 -3.05 -13.19
CA MET A 75 -2.92 -3.51 -13.75
C MET A 75 -3.05 -4.99 -14.10
N PRO A 76 -2.82 -5.39 -15.37
CA PRO A 76 -2.94 -6.79 -15.78
C PRO A 76 -1.92 -7.68 -15.07
N ALA A 77 -2.18 -8.99 -15.05
CA ALA A 77 -1.21 -9.98 -14.60
C ALA A 77 0.12 -9.85 -15.37
N MET A 78 1.23 -10.23 -14.72
CA MET A 78 2.52 -10.33 -15.40
C MET A 78 2.49 -11.39 -16.51
N ILE A 79 3.30 -11.16 -17.54
CA ILE A 79 3.36 -12.03 -18.73
C ILE A 79 4.13 -13.32 -18.42
N SER A 80 5.12 -13.26 -17.52
CA SER A 80 5.92 -14.42 -17.13
C SER A 80 5.09 -15.41 -16.31
N LYS A 81 4.96 -16.65 -16.80
CA LYS A 81 4.20 -17.72 -16.13
C LYS A 81 4.94 -18.40 -14.97
N ASN A 82 6.24 -18.14 -14.82
CA ASN A 82 7.10 -18.77 -13.80
C ASN A 82 7.43 -17.82 -12.63
N SER A 83 6.80 -16.64 -12.55
CA SER A 83 7.00 -15.74 -11.41
C SER A 83 6.25 -16.23 -10.19
N LEU A 84 6.85 -16.03 -9.01
CA LEU A 84 6.13 -16.11 -7.74
C LEU A 84 4.91 -15.17 -7.75
N PRO A 85 3.86 -15.45 -6.96
CA PRO A 85 2.77 -14.51 -6.76
C PRO A 85 3.29 -13.13 -6.32
N ALA A 86 2.66 -12.06 -6.81
CA ALA A 86 3.09 -10.71 -6.44
C ALA A 86 2.76 -10.40 -4.97
N LEU A 87 3.54 -9.53 -4.35
CA LEU A 87 3.15 -8.87 -3.10
C LEU A 87 2.62 -7.47 -3.41
N VAL A 88 1.36 -7.21 -3.04
CA VAL A 88 0.77 -5.87 -3.12
C VAL A 88 0.96 -5.20 -1.76
N LEU A 89 1.92 -4.28 -1.63
CA LEU A 89 2.22 -3.64 -0.34
C LEU A 89 1.42 -2.34 -0.19
N SER A 90 0.29 -2.43 0.52
CA SER A 90 -0.65 -1.32 0.72
C SER A 90 -0.29 -0.50 1.96
N CYS A 91 0.54 0.53 1.75
CA CYS A 91 0.89 1.51 2.77
C CYS A 91 -0.11 2.68 2.83
N PRO A 92 -0.31 3.33 4.00
CA PRO A 92 -1.16 4.51 4.11
C PRO A 92 -0.70 5.65 3.20
N TYR A 93 -1.64 6.21 2.44
CA TYR A 93 -1.37 7.27 1.47
C TYR A 93 -0.97 8.59 2.13
N ASP A 94 -1.27 8.79 3.42
CA ASP A 94 -0.83 9.96 4.17
C ASP A 94 0.64 9.89 4.63
N GLY A 95 1.40 8.90 4.14
CA GLY A 95 2.86 8.86 4.26
C GLY A 95 3.40 8.55 5.65
N ARG A 96 4.72 8.79 5.82
CA ARG A 96 5.49 8.67 7.09
C ARG A 96 5.95 10.02 7.59
N SER A 97 5.77 10.26 8.87
CA SER A 97 6.14 11.52 9.51
C SER A 97 6.93 11.32 10.80
N ARG A 98 7.09 10.08 11.28
CA ARG A 98 7.83 9.78 12.51
C ARG A 98 8.94 8.76 12.32
N THR A 99 8.68 7.66 11.60
CA THR A 99 9.67 6.58 11.40
C THR A 99 10.18 6.53 9.97
N ALA A 100 11.46 6.22 9.78
CA ALA A 100 12.07 6.09 8.46
C ALA A 100 11.52 4.85 7.71
N PRO A 101 10.84 5.04 6.56
CA PRO A 101 10.27 3.94 5.79
C PRO A 101 11.35 3.13 5.05
N VAL A 102 11.25 1.80 5.07
CA VAL A 102 12.16 0.89 4.36
C VAL A 102 11.46 0.10 3.24
N THR A 103 10.20 0.43 2.94
CA THR A 103 9.40 -0.24 1.90
C THR A 103 10.09 -0.26 0.52
N PRO A 104 10.74 0.82 0.02
CA PRO A 104 11.46 0.76 -1.26
C PRO A 104 12.61 -0.25 -1.26
N ILE A 105 13.38 -0.33 -0.16
CA ILE A 105 14.47 -1.30 -0.02
C ILE A 105 13.93 -2.72 0.01
N THR A 106 12.84 -2.94 0.75
CA THR A 106 12.14 -4.22 0.81
C THR A 106 11.69 -4.65 -0.58
N ALA A 107 11.09 -3.74 -1.37
CA ALA A 107 10.67 -4.00 -2.73
C ALA A 107 11.85 -4.36 -3.66
N LEU A 108 12.98 -3.68 -3.54
CA LEU A 108 14.20 -3.97 -4.31
C LEU A 108 14.80 -5.34 -3.97
N VAL A 109 14.83 -5.71 -2.68
CA VAL A 109 15.32 -7.03 -2.25
C VAL A 109 14.40 -8.14 -2.77
N LEU A 110 13.08 -7.96 -2.67
CA LEU A 110 12.09 -8.90 -3.19
C LEU A 110 12.20 -9.08 -4.71
N ALA A 111 12.25 -7.98 -5.46
CA ALA A 111 12.40 -8.01 -6.91
C ALA A 111 13.73 -8.64 -7.34
N ALA A 112 14.82 -8.40 -6.60
CA ALA A 112 16.10 -9.07 -6.82
C ALA A 112 16.07 -10.59 -6.55
N ALA A 113 15.15 -11.03 -5.68
CA ALA A 113 14.87 -12.44 -5.42
C ALA A 113 13.80 -13.06 -6.35
N GLY A 114 13.27 -12.27 -7.30
CA GLY A 114 12.26 -12.73 -8.25
C GLY A 114 10.81 -12.69 -7.73
N VAL A 115 10.55 -12.08 -6.58
CA VAL A 115 9.19 -11.82 -6.07
C VAL A 115 8.71 -10.49 -6.65
N PRO A 116 7.65 -10.48 -7.48
CA PRO A 116 7.10 -9.23 -7.99
C PRO A 116 6.46 -8.40 -6.88
N VAL A 117 6.64 -7.08 -6.94
CA VAL A 117 6.07 -6.15 -5.96
C VAL A 117 5.23 -5.10 -6.68
N VAL A 118 3.98 -4.97 -6.25
CA VAL A 118 3.08 -3.90 -6.69
C VAL A 118 2.88 -2.95 -5.53
N LEU A 119 3.18 -1.69 -5.77
CA LEU A 119 2.97 -0.58 -4.86
C LEU A 119 1.87 0.32 -5.42
N HIS A 120 1.23 1.09 -4.55
CA HIS A 120 0.29 2.11 -4.97
C HIS A 120 0.25 3.24 -3.94
N GLY A 121 -0.03 4.45 -4.41
CA GLY A 121 0.05 5.65 -3.59
C GLY A 121 -0.28 6.90 -4.40
N GLY A 122 -0.19 8.06 -3.76
CA GLY A 122 -0.32 9.35 -4.41
C GLY A 122 0.68 10.34 -3.84
N ASP A 123 0.37 11.63 -4.00
CA ASP A 123 1.08 12.74 -3.36
C ASP A 123 0.88 12.74 -1.85
N ARG A 124 1.45 13.75 -1.17
CA ARG A 124 1.16 14.02 0.24
C ARG A 124 -0.33 14.20 0.45
N MET A 125 -0.82 13.59 1.52
CA MET A 125 -2.24 13.60 1.86
C MET A 125 -2.46 13.84 3.35
N PRO A 126 -3.63 14.39 3.69
CA PRO A 126 -4.04 14.53 5.08
C PRO A 126 -4.31 13.16 5.71
N THR A 127 -4.10 13.00 7.02
CA THR A 127 -3.87 14.07 8.00
C THR A 127 -2.41 14.26 8.41
N LYS A 128 -1.52 13.35 7.99
CA LYS A 128 -0.12 13.39 8.42
C LYS A 128 0.72 14.32 7.57
N GLU A 129 0.41 14.45 6.27
CA GLU A 129 1.28 15.10 5.29
C GLU A 129 2.71 14.51 5.28
N GLY A 130 2.84 13.23 5.62
CA GLY A 130 4.13 12.56 5.70
C GLY A 130 4.69 12.23 4.31
N ILE A 131 5.97 11.88 4.26
CA ILE A 131 6.63 11.50 3.01
C ILE A 131 5.92 10.30 2.35
N PRO A 132 5.43 10.45 1.10
CA PRO A 132 4.74 9.38 0.38
C PRO A 132 5.73 8.48 -0.36
N LEU A 133 5.28 7.29 -0.78
CA LEU A 133 6.13 6.35 -1.54
C LEU A 133 6.70 6.97 -2.83
N VAL A 134 5.94 7.84 -3.50
CA VAL A 134 6.38 8.47 -4.76
C VAL A 134 7.60 9.38 -4.56
N GLU A 135 7.67 10.12 -3.45
CA GLU A 135 8.82 10.96 -3.10
C GLU A 135 10.02 10.11 -2.68
N LEU A 136 9.81 9.00 -1.95
CA LEU A 136 10.90 8.08 -1.61
C LEU A 136 11.56 7.48 -2.86
N TRP A 137 10.76 7.05 -3.84
CA TRP A 137 11.27 6.56 -5.12
C TRP A 137 11.98 7.67 -5.90
N GLN A 138 11.46 8.90 -5.86
CA GLN A 138 12.11 10.05 -6.49
C GLN A 138 13.48 10.34 -5.86
N GLN A 139 13.62 10.28 -4.54
CA GLN A 139 14.90 10.40 -3.85
C GLN A 139 15.87 9.27 -4.20
N LEU A 140 15.34 8.08 -4.50
CA LEU A 140 16.10 6.97 -5.08
C LEU A 140 16.28 7.10 -6.61
N GLY A 141 16.01 8.26 -7.22
CA GLY A 141 16.28 8.53 -8.64
C GLY A 141 15.26 7.94 -9.61
N VAL A 142 14.08 7.53 -9.14
CA VAL A 142 12.99 6.98 -9.98
C VAL A 142 11.74 7.84 -9.82
N ASP A 143 11.43 8.66 -10.84
CA ASP A 143 10.18 9.44 -10.85
C ASP A 143 9.03 8.61 -11.43
N LEU A 144 8.10 8.17 -10.60
CA LEU A 144 7.00 7.30 -11.01
C LEU A 144 5.79 8.06 -11.58
N ARG A 145 5.71 9.38 -11.37
CA ARG A 145 4.55 10.22 -11.71
C ARG A 145 4.21 10.35 -13.20
N PRO A 146 5.15 10.31 -14.17
CA PRO A 146 4.79 10.51 -15.57
C PRO A 146 4.23 9.24 -16.24
N HIS A 147 4.48 8.06 -15.67
CA HIS A 147 4.21 6.78 -16.33
C HIS A 147 2.71 6.49 -16.44
N SER A 148 2.23 6.14 -17.64
CA SER A 148 0.89 5.57 -17.79
C SER A 148 0.75 4.23 -17.04
N LEU A 149 -0.48 3.75 -16.82
CA LEU A 149 -0.70 2.44 -16.20
C LEU A 149 -0.05 1.31 -17.01
N GLU A 150 -0.04 1.42 -18.34
CA GLU A 150 0.62 0.46 -19.24
C GLU A 150 2.15 0.48 -19.08
N GLN A 151 2.75 1.67 -18.92
CA GLN A 151 4.17 1.80 -18.64
C GLN A 151 4.51 1.27 -17.25
N ALA A 152 3.66 1.51 -16.25
CA ALA A 152 3.83 0.91 -14.91
C ALA A 152 3.76 -0.63 -14.96
N HIS A 153 2.87 -1.20 -15.78
CA HIS A 153 2.81 -2.64 -16.03
C HIS A 153 4.06 -3.13 -16.77
N THR A 154 4.58 -2.36 -17.73
CA THR A 154 5.85 -2.66 -18.42
C THR A 154 7.02 -2.69 -17.44
N LEU A 155 7.09 -1.73 -16.52
CA LEU A 155 8.09 -1.70 -15.45
C LEU A 155 7.98 -2.93 -14.56
N LEU A 156 6.77 -3.29 -14.13
CA LEU A 156 6.55 -4.53 -13.36
C LEU A 156 7.09 -5.75 -14.10
N ASN A 157 6.79 -5.90 -15.39
CA ASN A 157 7.26 -7.04 -16.19
C ASN A 157 8.79 -7.08 -16.37
N ARG A 158 9.45 -5.92 -16.48
CA ARG A 158 10.89 -5.85 -16.72
C ARG A 158 11.70 -5.97 -15.45
N THR A 159 11.30 -5.23 -14.41
CA THR A 159 12.10 -5.05 -13.21
C THR A 159 11.59 -5.87 -12.02
N GLY A 160 10.33 -6.30 -12.05
CA GLY A 160 9.64 -6.89 -10.92
C GLY A 160 8.98 -5.87 -9.99
N ILE A 161 8.99 -4.57 -10.32
CA ILE A 161 8.39 -3.51 -9.49
C ILE A 161 7.40 -2.69 -10.32
N GLY A 162 6.14 -2.65 -9.87
CA GLY A 162 5.07 -1.83 -10.44
C GLY A 162 4.55 -0.81 -9.43
N PHE A 163 4.14 0.36 -9.92
CA PHE A 163 3.54 1.41 -9.08
C PHE A 163 2.28 1.99 -9.72
N VAL A 164 1.17 1.97 -8.96
CA VAL A 164 -0.08 2.61 -9.37
C VAL A 164 -0.20 3.98 -8.69
N TYR A 165 -0.01 5.03 -9.47
CA TYR A 165 -0.01 6.42 -9.02
C TYR A 165 -1.42 7.01 -9.10
N LEU A 166 -2.06 7.20 -7.93
CA LEU A 166 -3.47 7.57 -7.80
C LEU A 166 -3.87 8.78 -8.66
N PRO A 167 -3.15 9.93 -8.64
CA PRO A 167 -3.56 11.12 -9.39
C PRO A 167 -3.69 10.88 -10.90
N GLN A 168 -2.82 10.05 -11.47
CA GLN A 168 -2.82 9.76 -12.90
C GLN A 168 -3.68 8.55 -13.26
N HIS A 169 -3.63 7.48 -12.45
CA HIS A 169 -4.22 6.18 -12.81
C HIS A 169 -5.65 6.02 -12.31
N PHE A 170 -6.05 6.74 -11.26
CA PHE A 170 -7.43 6.74 -10.76
C PHE A 170 -7.92 8.16 -10.45
N PRO A 171 -8.07 9.03 -11.45
CA PRO A 171 -8.42 10.44 -11.25
C PRO A 171 -9.77 10.64 -10.52
N LEU A 172 -10.73 9.71 -10.67
CA LEU A 172 -12.00 9.77 -9.94
C LEU A 172 -11.82 9.66 -8.42
N ALA A 173 -10.95 8.74 -7.97
CA ALA A 173 -10.62 8.59 -6.56
C ALA A 173 -9.72 9.75 -6.07
N HIS A 174 -8.79 10.21 -6.92
CA HIS A 174 -8.01 11.42 -6.61
C HIS A 174 -8.90 12.66 -6.44
N GLY A 175 -10.01 12.78 -7.19
CA GLY A 175 -11.00 13.85 -7.03
C GLY A 175 -11.66 13.91 -5.65
N LEU A 176 -11.47 12.89 -4.79
CA LEU A 176 -11.90 12.92 -3.39
C LEU A 176 -10.85 13.52 -2.43
N VAL A 177 -9.61 13.67 -2.86
CA VAL A 177 -8.49 14.17 -2.03
C VAL A 177 -8.68 15.63 -1.60
N PRO A 178 -9.09 16.58 -2.47
CA PRO A 178 -9.30 17.97 -2.04
C PRO A 178 -10.35 18.11 -0.92
N TYR A 179 -11.37 17.25 -0.90
CA TYR A 179 -12.34 17.23 0.20
C TYR A 179 -11.72 16.73 1.50
N ARG A 180 -10.82 15.74 1.43
CA ARG A 180 -10.09 15.24 2.61
C ARG A 180 -9.17 16.31 3.19
N GLU A 181 -8.54 17.12 2.35
CA GLU A 181 -7.69 18.25 2.76
C GLU A 181 -8.50 19.28 3.54
N GLN A 182 -9.65 19.69 3.01
CA GLN A 182 -10.55 20.63 3.68
C GLN A 182 -11.12 20.08 4.99
N ILE A 183 -11.38 18.77 5.05
CA ILE A 183 -11.94 18.10 6.24
C ILE A 183 -10.89 17.87 7.34
N GLY A 184 -9.63 17.62 6.98
CA GLY A 184 -8.54 17.39 7.92
C GLY A 184 -8.70 16.11 8.78
N LYS A 185 -9.42 15.10 8.29
CA LYS A 185 -9.60 13.78 8.94
C LYS A 185 -9.56 12.64 7.92
N ARG A 186 -9.11 11.45 8.34
CA ARG A 186 -9.13 10.24 7.50
C ARG A 186 -10.56 9.67 7.35
N PRO A 187 -11.22 9.75 6.19
CA PRO A 187 -12.49 9.06 6.03
C PRO A 187 -12.28 7.55 5.90
N PRO A 188 -13.34 6.72 5.89
CA PRO A 188 -13.25 5.29 5.60
C PRO A 188 -12.52 4.94 4.29
N PHE A 189 -12.49 5.85 3.31
CA PHE A 189 -11.68 5.70 2.09
C PHE A 189 -10.18 5.48 2.38
N ALA A 190 -9.63 6.07 3.45
CA ALA A 190 -8.24 5.83 3.85
C ALA A 190 -8.00 4.40 4.33
N THR A 191 -9.04 3.68 4.79
CA THR A 191 -8.95 2.24 5.09
C THR A 191 -9.15 1.42 3.83
N VAL A 192 -10.08 1.82 2.95
CA VAL A 192 -10.30 1.16 1.65
C VAL A 192 -9.05 1.17 0.79
N GLU A 193 -8.29 2.27 0.79
CA GLU A 193 -7.00 2.37 0.10
C GLU A 193 -6.01 1.29 0.55
N LEU A 194 -6.09 0.81 1.80
CA LEU A 194 -5.24 -0.26 2.32
C LEU A 194 -5.75 -1.66 1.97
N LEU A 195 -7.03 -1.77 1.58
CA LEU A 195 -7.71 -3.02 1.22
C LEU A 195 -7.83 -3.20 -0.30
N TRP A 196 -7.45 -2.18 -1.06
CA TRP A 196 -7.57 -2.16 -2.50
C TRP A 196 -6.34 -2.78 -3.15
N SER A 197 -6.56 -3.78 -4.00
CA SER A 197 -5.55 -4.29 -4.91
C SER A 197 -5.82 -3.77 -6.32
N PRO A 198 -4.89 -3.00 -6.92
CA PRO A 198 -4.99 -2.59 -8.32
C PRO A 198 -4.41 -3.64 -9.29
N TYR A 199 -4.07 -4.85 -8.84
CA TYR A 199 -3.40 -5.87 -9.66
C TYR A 199 -4.28 -7.10 -9.88
N ALA A 200 -4.40 -7.55 -11.13
CA ALA A 200 -5.26 -8.66 -11.52
C ALA A 200 -4.60 -10.05 -11.46
N GLY A 201 -3.27 -10.13 -11.37
CA GLY A 201 -2.57 -11.41 -11.31
C GLY A 201 -2.64 -12.09 -9.93
N PRO A 202 -2.14 -13.33 -9.80
CA PRO A 202 -1.98 -13.98 -8.51
C PRO A 202 -1.13 -13.13 -7.56
N HIS A 203 -1.66 -12.83 -6.38
CA HIS A 203 -1.00 -11.96 -5.42
C HIS A 203 -1.43 -12.21 -3.98
N THR A 204 -0.55 -11.88 -3.05
CA THR A 204 -0.88 -11.68 -1.63
C THR A 204 -1.05 -10.19 -1.38
N LEU A 205 -2.22 -9.78 -0.88
CA LEU A 205 -2.48 -8.40 -0.48
C LEU A 205 -1.94 -8.15 0.93
N VAL A 206 -1.00 -7.22 1.07
CA VAL A 206 -0.40 -6.87 2.35
C VAL A 206 -0.96 -5.53 2.83
N MET A 207 -1.69 -5.56 3.94
CA MET A 207 -2.34 -4.40 4.54
C MET A 207 -1.62 -3.98 5.83
N GLY A 208 -1.09 -2.77 5.86
CA GLY A 208 -0.64 -2.15 7.11
C GLY A 208 -1.79 -1.58 7.95
N PHE A 209 -1.75 -1.72 9.28
CA PHE A 209 -2.74 -1.13 10.18
C PHE A 209 -2.15 -0.72 11.54
N VAL A 210 -2.88 0.11 12.29
CA VAL A 210 -2.45 0.59 13.62
C VAL A 210 -3.23 -0.07 14.76
N HIS A 211 -4.55 -0.16 14.64
CA HIS A 211 -5.44 -0.58 15.72
C HIS A 211 -6.09 -1.93 15.41
N PRO A 212 -6.13 -2.90 16.36
CA PRO A 212 -6.71 -4.22 16.14
C PRO A 212 -8.13 -4.26 15.54
N PRO A 213 -9.07 -3.35 15.89
CA PRO A 213 -10.38 -3.34 15.25
C PRO A 213 -10.33 -3.17 13.72
N THR A 214 -9.34 -2.43 13.19
CA THR A 214 -9.15 -2.28 11.74
C THR A 214 -8.81 -3.61 11.08
N GLU A 215 -8.05 -4.47 11.75
CA GLU A 215 -7.69 -5.81 11.27
C GLU A 215 -8.93 -6.71 11.13
N GLU A 216 -9.83 -6.68 12.09
CA GLU A 216 -11.04 -7.53 12.06
C GLU A 216 -12.02 -7.09 10.95
N PHE A 217 -12.21 -5.79 10.74
CA PHE A 217 -13.00 -5.31 9.60
C PHE A 217 -12.35 -5.66 8.26
N ALA A 218 -11.02 -5.64 8.19
CA ALA A 218 -10.27 -6.06 6.99
C ALA A 218 -10.52 -7.52 6.65
N LYS A 219 -10.39 -8.44 7.63
CA LYS A 219 -10.66 -9.88 7.45
C LYS A 219 -12.06 -10.16 6.93
N GLY A 220 -13.08 -9.52 7.53
CA GLY A 220 -14.46 -9.64 7.05
C GLY A 220 -14.62 -9.11 5.62
N THR A 221 -13.96 -8.00 5.29
CA THR A 221 -13.98 -7.42 3.95
C THR A 221 -13.30 -8.33 2.93
N PHE A 222 -12.14 -8.91 3.27
CA PHE A 222 -11.44 -9.88 2.42
C PHE A 222 -12.29 -11.11 2.11
N ALA A 223 -12.98 -11.65 3.12
CA ALA A 223 -13.90 -12.77 2.93
C ALA A 223 -15.05 -12.41 1.96
N LEU A 224 -15.70 -11.25 2.15
CA LEU A 224 -16.77 -10.76 1.26
C LEU A 224 -16.30 -10.47 -0.16
N ARG A 225 -15.04 -10.07 -0.32
CA ARG A 225 -14.40 -9.77 -1.60
C ARG A 225 -13.76 -10.98 -2.28
N GLY A 226 -13.72 -12.12 -1.60
CA GLY A 226 -13.06 -13.33 -2.10
C GLY A 226 -11.56 -13.13 -2.30
N GLN A 227 -10.89 -12.35 -1.44
CA GLN A 227 -9.43 -12.21 -1.43
C GLN A 227 -8.83 -13.40 -0.66
N PRO A 228 -8.23 -14.40 -1.35
CA PRO A 228 -7.81 -15.65 -0.71
C PRO A 228 -6.48 -15.50 0.04
N ASP A 229 -5.58 -14.67 -0.47
CA ASP A 229 -4.23 -14.49 0.07
C ASP A 229 -4.08 -13.07 0.59
N TRP A 230 -3.87 -12.95 1.90
CA TRP A 230 -3.65 -11.66 2.54
C TRP A 230 -2.71 -11.76 3.74
N ILE A 231 -2.01 -10.66 3.99
CA ILE A 231 -1.20 -10.44 5.18
C ILE A 231 -1.65 -9.12 5.79
N THR A 232 -1.90 -9.10 7.10
CA THR A 232 -2.18 -7.87 7.85
C THR A 232 -1.02 -7.61 8.79
N VAL A 233 -0.48 -6.40 8.78
CA VAL A 233 0.70 -6.04 9.57
C VAL A 233 0.34 -4.89 10.50
N LYS A 234 0.50 -5.07 11.82
CA LYS A 234 0.44 -3.96 12.77
C LYS A 234 1.71 -3.12 12.69
N GLY A 235 1.94 -2.48 11.55
CA GLY A 235 3.22 -1.87 11.20
C GLY A 235 3.42 -0.47 11.74
N LEU A 236 4.62 0.06 11.52
CA LEU A 236 5.04 1.38 11.98
C LEU A 236 4.17 2.46 11.33
N GLU A 237 3.40 3.20 12.13
CA GLU A 237 2.40 4.18 11.64
C GLU A 237 1.31 3.59 10.72
N GLY A 238 1.15 2.26 10.76
CA GLY A 238 0.17 1.49 9.97
C GLY A 238 0.65 1.07 8.58
N SER A 239 1.95 0.85 8.35
CA SER A 239 2.51 0.44 7.05
C SER A 239 2.66 -1.06 7.03
N CYS A 240 3.15 -1.56 5.92
CA CYS A 240 3.66 -2.91 5.80
C CYS A 240 5.01 -3.10 6.53
N ASP A 241 5.62 -2.05 7.10
CA ASP A 241 6.91 -2.16 7.78
C ASP A 241 6.73 -2.69 9.22
N LEU A 242 7.37 -3.81 9.53
CA LEU A 242 7.45 -4.43 10.84
C LEU A 242 8.27 -3.57 11.80
N ALA A 243 7.80 -3.50 13.05
CA ALA A 243 8.53 -2.84 14.13
C ALA A 243 9.71 -3.69 14.61
N ARG A 244 10.78 -3.02 15.04
CA ARG A 244 11.91 -3.60 15.79
C ARG A 244 11.82 -3.31 17.28
N GLY A 245 11.23 -2.18 17.66
CA GLY A 245 11.09 -1.75 19.05
C GLY A 245 10.01 -2.48 19.85
N ARG A 246 9.30 -3.43 19.22
CA ARG A 246 8.25 -4.25 19.85
C ARG A 246 8.01 -5.52 19.04
N THR A 247 7.29 -6.47 19.64
CA THR A 247 6.75 -7.64 18.94
C THR A 247 5.97 -7.21 17.69
N ALA A 248 6.34 -7.77 16.54
CA ALA A 248 5.59 -7.62 15.32
C ALA A 248 4.37 -8.55 15.37
N ILE A 249 3.19 -7.98 15.08
CA ILE A 249 1.91 -8.68 15.10
C ILE A 249 1.42 -8.74 13.67
N VAL A 250 1.27 -9.97 13.16
CA VAL A 250 0.92 -10.22 11.76
C VAL A 250 -0.19 -11.26 11.70
N GLY A 251 -1.24 -11.00 10.92
CA GLY A 251 -2.19 -12.02 10.50
C GLY A 251 -1.86 -12.48 9.09
N VAL A 252 -1.83 -13.79 8.85
CA VAL A 252 -1.54 -14.38 7.53
C VAL A 252 -2.70 -15.28 7.14
N ASN A 253 -3.09 -15.26 5.87
CA ASN A 253 -4.08 -16.15 5.33
C ASN A 253 -3.70 -16.63 3.94
N HIS A 254 -3.78 -17.95 3.78
CA HIS A 254 -3.74 -18.68 2.52
C HIS A 254 -4.95 -19.62 2.50
N PRO A 255 -5.38 -20.12 1.33
CA PRO A 255 -6.45 -21.11 1.25
C PRO A 255 -6.21 -22.31 2.19
N GLY A 256 -7.10 -22.49 3.18
CA GLY A 256 -7.03 -23.58 4.16
C GLY A 256 -6.11 -23.34 5.36
N HIS A 257 -5.43 -22.20 5.45
CA HIS A 257 -4.53 -21.88 6.56
C HIS A 257 -4.58 -20.39 6.92
N THR A 258 -5.03 -20.09 8.15
CA THR A 258 -4.98 -18.74 8.72
C THR A 258 -4.16 -18.78 10.00
N ASP A 259 -3.20 -17.87 10.14
CA ASP A 259 -2.32 -17.83 11.30
C ASP A 259 -2.16 -16.39 11.85
N ARG A 260 -1.80 -16.31 13.13
CA ARG A 260 -1.43 -15.06 13.80
C ARG A 260 -0.01 -15.18 14.33
N LEU A 261 0.92 -14.53 13.66
CA LEU A 261 2.33 -14.52 14.01
C LEU A 261 2.62 -13.41 15.03
N LEU A 262 3.34 -13.79 16.08
CA LEU A 262 3.97 -12.88 17.04
C LEU A 262 5.48 -13.02 16.92
N LEU A 263 6.10 -12.13 16.14
CA LEU A 263 7.51 -12.22 15.82
C LEU A 263 8.29 -11.27 16.74
N HIS A 264 9.25 -11.80 17.48
CA HIS A 264 10.09 -11.02 18.38
C HIS A 264 11.45 -10.73 17.73
N PRO A 265 11.79 -9.47 17.42
CA PRO A 265 13.06 -9.12 16.77
C PRO A 265 14.30 -9.60 17.54
N ARG A 266 14.21 -9.67 18.88
CA ARG A 266 15.29 -10.14 19.76
C ARG A 266 15.72 -11.59 19.49
N ASP A 267 14.79 -12.44 19.06
CA ASP A 267 15.06 -13.86 18.78
C ASP A 267 15.99 -14.03 17.57
N TYR A 268 16.15 -12.96 16.78
CA TYR A 268 16.99 -12.89 15.58
C TYR A 268 18.14 -11.87 15.72
N GLY A 269 18.37 -11.33 16.93
CA GLY A 269 19.40 -10.31 17.15
C GLY A 269 19.10 -8.95 16.49
N LEU A 270 17.83 -8.68 16.18
CA LEU A 270 17.36 -7.48 15.48
C LEU A 270 16.51 -6.57 16.38
N GLU A 271 16.51 -6.77 17.69
CA GLU A 271 15.90 -5.79 18.62
C GLU A 271 16.63 -4.44 18.56
N GLY A 272 15.88 -3.38 18.80
CA GLY A 272 16.37 -1.99 18.78
C GLY A 272 15.22 -1.02 18.57
N ASP A 273 15.49 0.27 18.72
CA ASP A 273 14.48 1.32 18.53
C ASP A 273 14.02 1.38 17.06
N ASP A 274 12.75 1.75 16.88
CA ASP A 274 12.22 2.04 15.55
C ASP A 274 12.85 3.35 15.04
N VAL A 275 13.65 3.25 13.98
CA VAL A 275 14.47 4.37 13.48
C VAL A 275 13.60 5.56 13.08
N GLU A 276 13.90 6.73 13.64
CA GLU A 276 13.19 7.97 13.33
C GLU A 276 13.41 8.41 11.87
N LEU A 277 12.40 9.10 11.33
CA LEU A 277 12.42 9.65 9.98
C LEU A 277 13.60 10.61 9.80
N GLY A 278 13.86 11.47 10.78
CA GLY A 278 14.90 12.49 10.71
C GLY A 278 14.60 13.54 9.63
N ASP A 279 15.65 14.09 9.03
CA ASP A 279 15.51 15.00 7.89
C ASP A 279 15.13 14.22 6.62
N GLU A 280 13.93 14.50 6.10
CA GLU A 280 13.40 13.90 4.87
C GLU A 280 14.33 14.12 3.68
N ALA A 281 15.11 15.21 3.62
CA ALA A 281 16.03 15.48 2.51
C ALA A 281 17.21 14.48 2.43
N THR A 282 17.58 13.88 3.57
CA THR A 282 18.71 12.94 3.67
C THR A 282 18.27 11.47 3.59
N LEU A 283 16.97 11.21 3.53
CA LEU A 283 16.45 9.85 3.62
C LEU A 283 16.87 9.00 2.42
N GLY A 284 16.87 9.55 1.20
CA GLY A 284 17.37 8.89 0.00
C GLY A 284 18.79 8.35 0.15
N ASP A 285 19.71 9.18 0.65
CA ASP A 285 21.10 8.80 0.89
C ASP A 285 21.20 7.67 1.91
N ARG A 286 20.46 7.77 3.02
CA ARG A 286 20.39 6.72 4.06
C ARG A 286 19.84 5.40 3.51
N LEU A 287 18.92 5.45 2.55
CA LEU A 287 18.37 4.27 1.88
C LEU A 287 19.39 3.67 0.89
N LEU A 288 20.15 4.50 0.16
CA LEU A 288 21.23 4.07 -0.72
C LEU A 288 22.40 3.43 0.05
N ASP A 289 22.70 3.92 1.25
CA ASP A 289 23.70 3.33 2.14
C ASP A 289 23.38 1.87 2.47
N ILE A 290 22.11 1.54 2.69
CA ILE A 290 21.66 0.17 2.95
C ILE A 290 21.92 -0.72 1.74
N LEU A 291 21.59 -0.24 0.54
CA LEU A 291 21.81 -0.98 -0.71
C LEU A 291 23.30 -1.19 -1.01
N SER A 292 24.15 -0.30 -0.49
CA SER A 292 25.61 -0.39 -0.57
C SER A 292 26.22 -1.31 0.51
N GLY A 293 25.38 -1.87 1.39
CA GLY A 293 25.81 -2.78 2.46
C GLY A 293 26.34 -2.08 3.72
N SER A 294 26.18 -0.76 3.84
CA SER A 294 26.62 -0.01 5.02
C SER A 294 25.81 -0.41 6.26
N PRO A 295 26.45 -0.86 7.36
CA PRO A 295 25.75 -1.26 8.57
C PRO A 295 25.14 -0.04 9.28
N SER A 296 23.86 -0.14 9.65
CA SER A 296 23.15 0.87 10.45
C SER A 296 21.91 0.27 11.10
N GLU A 297 21.29 0.97 12.04
CA GLU A 297 19.98 0.58 12.58
C GLU A 297 18.89 0.57 11.50
N LEU A 298 18.98 1.45 10.51
CA LEU A 298 18.03 1.43 9.38
C LEU A 298 18.25 0.22 8.47
N ALA A 299 19.51 -0.20 8.27
CA ALA A 299 19.83 -1.43 7.54
C ALA A 299 19.28 -2.67 8.24
N LYS A 300 19.34 -2.74 9.58
CA LYS A 300 18.70 -3.81 10.36
C LYS A 300 17.17 -3.80 10.22
N THR A 301 16.55 -2.62 10.16
CA THR A 301 15.11 -2.47 9.86
C THR A 301 14.76 -2.98 8.47
N ALA A 302 15.57 -2.67 7.46
CA ALA A 302 15.39 -3.18 6.11
C ALA A 302 15.59 -4.70 6.05
N LEU A 303 16.62 -5.24 6.70
CA LEU A 303 16.88 -6.67 6.78
C LEU A 303 15.70 -7.43 7.42
N TRP A 304 15.18 -6.91 8.54
CA TRP A 304 14.03 -7.48 9.26
C TRP A 304 12.80 -7.61 8.36
N ASN A 305 12.49 -6.55 7.63
CA ASN A 305 11.35 -6.51 6.71
C ASN A 305 11.58 -7.39 5.48
N ALA A 306 12.73 -7.26 4.83
CA ALA A 306 13.07 -8.06 3.65
C ALA A 306 13.05 -9.56 3.96
N GLY A 307 13.63 -10.00 5.07
CA GLY A 307 13.64 -11.42 5.44
C GLY A 307 12.23 -11.96 5.71
N PHE A 308 11.37 -11.18 6.37
CA PHE A 308 9.98 -11.57 6.56
C PHE A 308 9.24 -11.73 5.22
N TYR A 309 9.38 -10.77 4.30
CA TYR A 309 8.69 -10.85 3.01
C TYR A 309 9.31 -11.84 2.04
N LEU A 310 10.59 -12.21 2.17
CA LEU A 310 11.16 -13.34 1.42
C LEU A 310 10.59 -14.68 1.89
N TRP A 311 10.33 -14.82 3.19
CA TRP A 311 9.61 -15.99 3.71
C TRP A 311 8.17 -16.02 3.21
N GLN A 312 7.43 -14.93 3.41
CA GLN A 312 6.01 -14.88 3.01
C GLN A 312 5.80 -14.84 1.49
N GLY A 313 6.81 -14.39 0.73
CA GLY A 313 6.82 -14.42 -0.73
C GLY A 313 7.22 -15.78 -1.32
N GLY A 314 7.50 -16.79 -0.48
CA GLY A 314 7.82 -18.15 -0.92
C GLY A 314 9.26 -18.37 -1.38
N VAL A 315 10.17 -17.42 -1.15
CA VAL A 315 11.60 -17.57 -1.45
C VAL A 315 12.32 -18.37 -0.37
N ALA A 316 11.88 -18.24 0.88
CA ALA A 316 12.47 -18.92 2.03
C ALA A 316 11.41 -19.70 2.82
N GLU A 317 11.80 -20.80 3.46
CA GLU A 317 10.87 -21.69 4.19
C GLU A 317 10.58 -21.21 5.62
N SER A 318 11.34 -20.24 6.14
CA SER A 318 11.18 -19.68 7.48
C SER A 318 11.73 -18.25 7.55
N LEU A 319 11.38 -17.52 8.62
CA LEU A 319 11.94 -16.19 8.86
C LEU A 319 13.47 -16.21 8.99
N ALA A 320 14.06 -17.20 9.65
CA ALA A 320 15.52 -17.32 9.78
C ALA A 320 16.20 -17.48 8.40
N ALA A 321 15.64 -18.34 7.54
CA ALA A 321 16.12 -18.52 6.19
C ALA A 321 15.92 -17.25 5.34
N GLY A 322 14.79 -16.57 5.50
CA GLY A 322 14.51 -15.31 4.80
C GLY A 322 15.49 -14.20 5.18
N LEU A 323 15.83 -14.07 6.47
CA LEU A 323 16.84 -13.12 6.95
C LEU A 323 18.23 -13.45 6.38
N ALA A 324 18.62 -14.73 6.34
CA ALA A 324 19.88 -15.15 5.75
C ALA A 324 19.95 -14.83 4.25
N GLU A 325 18.86 -15.07 3.51
CA GLU A 325 18.78 -14.74 2.07
C GLU A 325 18.82 -13.22 1.84
N ALA A 326 18.04 -12.43 2.61
CA ALA A 326 18.08 -10.98 2.52
C ALA A 326 19.49 -10.42 2.76
N GLN A 327 20.20 -10.96 3.75
CA GLN A 327 21.57 -10.58 4.05
C GLN A 327 22.52 -10.91 2.88
N THR A 328 22.40 -12.10 2.30
CA THR A 328 23.16 -12.52 1.11
C THR A 328 22.91 -11.58 -0.07
N LEU A 329 21.64 -11.27 -0.35
CA LEU A 329 21.25 -10.39 -1.45
C LEU A 329 21.83 -8.99 -1.28
N ILE A 330 21.68 -8.38 -0.10
CA ILE A 330 22.20 -7.04 0.19
C ILE A 330 23.72 -7.00 0.06
N VAL A 331 24.44 -7.96 0.65
CA VAL A 331 25.93 -8.01 0.58
C VAL A 331 26.43 -8.23 -0.85
N SER A 332 25.69 -8.99 -1.66
CA SER A 332 26.03 -9.20 -3.07
C SER A 332 25.76 -8.00 -3.98
N GLY A 333 25.13 -6.94 -3.47
CA GLY A 333 24.78 -5.74 -4.25
C GLY A 333 23.64 -5.95 -5.26
N LYS A 334 22.95 -7.11 -5.24
CA LYS A 334 21.84 -7.39 -6.16
C LYS A 334 20.68 -6.38 -6.05
N PRO A 335 20.24 -5.95 -4.85
CA PRO A 335 19.21 -4.92 -4.72
C PRO A 335 19.65 -3.56 -5.30
N LEU A 336 20.94 -3.20 -5.18
CA LEU A 336 21.48 -1.99 -5.80
C LEU A 336 21.45 -2.11 -7.33
N ALA A 337 21.90 -3.24 -7.89
CA ALA A 337 21.81 -3.50 -9.32
C ALA A 337 20.37 -3.46 -9.83
N LYS A 338 19.41 -3.96 -9.04
CA LYS A 338 17.97 -3.88 -9.32
C LYS A 338 17.45 -2.44 -9.32
N LEU A 339 17.95 -1.57 -8.44
CA LEU A 339 17.62 -0.15 -8.46
C LEU A 339 18.13 0.52 -9.74
N GLU A 340 19.36 0.23 -10.16
CA GLU A 340 19.92 0.78 -11.40
C GLU A 340 19.15 0.32 -12.64
N GLU A 341 18.79 -0.97 -12.70
CA GLU A 341 17.90 -1.49 -13.74
C GLU A 341 16.57 -0.73 -13.75
N PHE A 342 15.97 -0.50 -12.57
CA PHE A 342 14.70 0.21 -12.48
C PHE A 342 14.80 1.67 -12.91
N ARG A 343 15.86 2.38 -12.51
CA ARG A 343 16.17 3.74 -12.97
C ARG A 343 16.28 3.81 -14.49
N GLN A 344 17.06 2.90 -15.08
CA GLN A 344 17.25 2.85 -16.53
C GLN A 344 15.93 2.61 -17.27
N GLN A 345 15.19 1.58 -16.87
CA GLN A 345 13.93 1.23 -17.54
C GLN A 345 12.86 2.32 -17.39
N SER A 346 12.81 2.99 -16.24
CA SER A 346 11.92 4.14 -16.02
C SER A 346 12.28 5.33 -16.91
N ALA A 347 13.57 5.66 -17.02
CA ALA A 347 14.05 6.75 -17.87
C ALA A 347 13.78 6.47 -19.36
N GLU A 348 14.01 5.25 -19.84
CA GLU A 348 13.73 4.82 -21.22
C GLU A 348 12.24 5.01 -21.58
N LEU A 349 11.33 4.59 -20.70
CA LEU A 349 9.89 4.75 -20.92
C LEU A 349 9.47 6.23 -20.89
N SER A 350 10.09 7.05 -20.04
CA SER A 350 9.82 8.49 -19.98
C SER A 350 10.26 9.23 -21.25
N GLN A 351 11.35 8.82 -21.90
CA GLN A 351 11.85 9.44 -23.15
C GLN A 351 11.03 9.06 -24.38
N SER A 352 10.33 7.93 -24.37
CA SER A 352 9.39 7.57 -25.46
C SER A 352 8.22 8.57 -25.61
N LEU A 353 7.94 9.35 -24.55
CA LEU A 353 6.90 10.40 -24.55
C LEU A 353 7.31 11.65 -25.33
N THR A 354 8.61 11.99 -25.37
CA THR A 354 9.07 13.20 -26.06
C THR A 354 9.17 13.03 -27.58
N HIS A 355 9.38 11.81 -28.07
CA HIS A 355 9.51 11.55 -29.51
C HIS A 355 8.17 11.27 -30.23
N SER A 356 7.11 10.91 -29.50
CA SER A 356 5.76 10.69 -30.08
C SER A 356 4.90 11.94 -30.19
N ARG A 357 5.40 13.09 -29.70
CA ARG A 357 4.74 14.40 -29.76
C ARG A 357 5.43 15.41 -30.70
N GLY A 358 6.41 14.95 -31.49
CA GLY A 358 7.19 15.74 -32.44
C GLY A 358 6.72 15.62 -33.88
#